data_AF-A0A7L9BUJ1-F1
#
_entry.id   AF-A0A7L9BUJ1-F1
#
_cell.length_a   1.000
_cell.length_b   1.000
_cell.length_c   1.000
_cell.angle_alpha   90.00
_cell.angle_beta   90.00
_cell.angle_gamma   90.00
#
_symmetry.space_group_name_H-M   'P 1'
#
loop_
_entity.id
_entity.type
_entity.pdbx_description
1 polymer ?
#
loop_
_entity_poly.entity_id
_entity_poly.type
_entity_poly.pdbx_seq_one_letter_code
_entity_poly.pdbx_strand_id
1 'polypeptide(L)' 'MNKFLNGLKAFIRDEEGATATEYAVMLALIIVIALGAISALGTKVSSTFADIEAAMP' A
#
# COMPACT_ATOMS: atom_id res chain seq x y z
N MET A 1 -29.37 7.85 30.52
CA MET A 1 -27.95 8.23 30.59
C MET A 1 -26.98 7.03 30.44
N ASN A 2 -27.28 5.86 31.00
CA ASN A 2 -26.30 4.76 31.10
C ASN A 2 -26.00 4.03 29.77
N LYS A 3 -26.92 4.08 28.80
CA LYS A 3 -26.72 3.46 27.48
C LYS A 3 -25.61 4.13 26.67
N PHE A 4 -25.49 5.46 26.78
CA PHE A 4 -24.45 6.23 26.10
C PHE A 4 -23.05 5.92 26.67
N LEU A 5 -22.93 5.91 28.00
CA LEU A 5 -21.69 5.55 28.69
C LEU A 5 -21.27 4.10 28.40
N ASN A 6 -22.23 3.17 28.28
CA ASN A 6 -21.94 1.78 27.91
C ASN A 6 -21.50 1.65 26.45
N GLY A 7 -22.11 2.40 25.51
CA GLY A 7 -21.68 2.44 24.12
C GLY A 7 -20.26 2.99 23.95
N LEU A 8 -19.92 4.04 24.70
CA LEU A 8 -18.57 4.61 24.69
C LEU A 8 -17.53 3.65 25.31
N LYS A 9 -17.90 2.92 26.37
CA LYS A 9 -17.05 1.86 26.96
C LYS A 9 -16.83 0.70 25.99
N ALA A 10 -17.85 0.33 25.21
CA ALA A 10 -17.74 -0.72 24.20
C ALA A 10 -16.83 -0.28 23.06
N PHE A 11 -16.98 0.96 22.56
CA PHE A 11 -16.15 1.53 21.51
C PHE A 11 -14.67 1.67 21.89
N ILE A 12 -14.36 2.10 23.13
CA ILE A 12 -12.97 2.17 23.62
C ILE A 12 -12.36 0.77 23.79
N ARG A 13 -13.19 -0.26 24.01
CA ARG A 13 -12.77 -1.65 24.15
C ARG A 13 -12.81 -2.43 22.83
N ASP A 14 -13.08 -1.74 21.73
CA ASP A 14 -13.20 -2.33 20.41
C ASP A 14 -11.81 -2.35 19.75
N GLU A 15 -11.24 -3.54 19.64
CA GLU A 15 -9.90 -3.76 19.06
C GLU A 15 -9.94 -3.86 17.52
N GLU A 16 -11.12 -3.63 16.91
CA GLU A 16 -11.29 -3.58 15.45
C GLU A 16 -10.35 -2.55 14.80
N GLY A 17 -10.08 -1.42 15.48
CA GLY A 17 -9.12 -0.41 15.01
C GLY A 17 -7.67 -0.90 15.02
N ALA A 18 -7.28 -1.68 16.03
CA ALA A 18 -5.95 -2.28 16.10
C ALA A 18 -5.76 -3.33 14.98
N THR A 19 -6.80 -4.13 14.73
CA THR A 19 -6.81 -5.11 13.64
C THR A 19 -6.72 -4.44 12.26
N ALA A 20 -7.44 -3.33 12.05
CA ALA A 20 -7.36 -2.55 10.81
C ALA A 20 -5.94 -2.02 10.55
N THR A 21 -5.22 -1.59 11.59
CA THR A 21 -3.83 -1.13 11.44
C THR A 21 -2.86 -2.25 11.06
N GLU A 22 -3.06 -3.48 11.54
CA GLU A 22 -2.21 -4.62 11.17
C GLU A 22 -2.34 -4.97 9.69
N TYR A 23 -3.57 -5.10 9.19
CA TYR A 23 -3.81 -5.37 7.77
C TYR A 23 -3.40 -4.20 6.87
N ALA A 24 -3.56 -2.96 7.33
CA ALA A 24 -3.12 -1.79 6.58
C ALA A 24 -1.60 -1.76 6.37
N VAL A 25 -0.82 -2.12 7.39
CA VAL A 25 0.65 -2.19 7.28
C VAL A 25 1.07 -3.32 6.34
N MET A 26 0.44 -4.50 6.43
CA MET A 26 0.71 -5.61 5.51
C MET A 26 0.42 -5.22 4.05
N LEU A 27 -0.72 -4.58 3.79
CA LEU A 27 -1.08 -4.09 2.47
C LEU A 27 -0.12 -3.00 1.97
N ALA A 28 0.27 -2.07 2.84
CA ALA A 28 1.21 -1.02 2.50
C ALA A 28 2.57 -1.59 2.04
N LEU A 29 3.08 -2.62 2.71
CA LEU A 29 4.32 -3.29 2.31
C LEU A 29 4.21 -3.95 0.92
N ILE A 30 3.10 -4.62 0.63
CA ILE A 30 2.85 -5.23 -0.68
C ILE A 30 2.80 -4.14 -1.77
N ILE A 31 2.12 -3.02 -1.50
CA ILE A 31 2.01 -1.90 -2.44
C ILE A 31 3.39 -1.31 -2.74
N VAL A 32 4.22 -1.06 -1.72
CA VAL A 32 5.57 -0.51 -1.91
C VAL A 32 6.43 -1.42 -2.79
N ILE A 33 6.38 -2.74 -2.56
CA ILE A 33 7.11 -3.71 -3.38
C ILE A 33 6.61 -3.70 -4.82
N ALA A 34 5.29 -3.70 -5.03
CA ALA A 34 4.69 -3.67 -6.35
C ALA A 34 5.08 -2.39 -7.11
N LEU A 35 5.02 -1.23 -6.46
CA LEU A 35 5.44 0.05 -7.04
C LEU A 35 6.92 0.02 -7.43
N GLY A 36 7.80 -0.47 -6.55
CA GLY A 36 9.22 -0.61 -6.85
C GLY A 36 9.49 -1.52 -8.06
N ALA A 37 8.81 -2.65 -8.15
CA ALA A 37 8.92 -3.57 -9.28
C ALA A 37 8.44 -2.95 -10.60
N ILE A 38 7.28 -2.26 -10.57
CA ILE A 38 6.73 -1.57 -11.74
C ILE A 38 7.67 -0.45 -12.20
N SER A 39 8.21 0.34 -11.28
CA SER A 39 9.18 1.39 -11.61
C SER A 39 10.44 0.82 -12.26
N ALA A 40 11.04 -0.23 -11.67
CA ALA A 40 12.23 -0.87 -12.22
C ALA A 40 11.98 -1.46 -13.62
N LEU A 41 10.82 -2.11 -13.81
CA LEU A 41 10.40 -2.61 -15.12
C LEU A 41 10.23 -1.48 -16.13
N GLY A 42 9.57 -0.39 -15.74
CA GLY A 42 9.40 0.80 -16.58
C GLY A 42 10.73 1.39 -17.05
N THR A 43 11.70 1.52 -16.13
CA THR A 43 13.06 1.97 -16.48
C THR A 43 13.73 1.02 -17.47
N LYS A 44 13.61 -0.31 -17.26
CA LYS A 44 14.20 -1.30 -18.17
C LYS A 44 13.59 -1.22 -19.56
N VAL A 45 12.27 -1.11 -19.65
CA VAL A 45 11.55 -0.96 -20.93
C VAL A 45 11.96 0.32 -21.64
N SER A 46 11.98 1.45 -20.93
CA SER A 46 12.41 2.74 -21.50
C SER A 46 13.85 2.69 -22.02
N SER A 47 14.76 2.05 -21.28
CA SER A 47 16.15 1.86 -21.72
C SER A 47 16.22 1.05 -23.01
N THR A 48 15.49 -0.06 -23.09
CA THR A 48 15.46 -0.90 -24.31
C THR A 48 14.96 -0.11 -25.52
N PHE A 49 13.93 0.72 -25.37
CA PHE A 49 13.45 1.56 -26.47
C PHE A 49 14.46 2.63 -26.88
N ALA A 50 15.13 3.27 -25.92
CA ALA A 50 16.19 4.24 -26.22
C ALA A 50 17.38 3.59 -26.93
N ASP A 51 17.76 2.37 -26.55
CA ASP A 51 18.82 1.61 -27.21
C ASP A 51 18.45 1.26 -28.67
N ILE A 52 17.18 0.91 -28.91
CA ILE A 52 16.67 0.68 -30.27
C ILE A 52 16.69 1.97 -31.09
N GLU A 53 16.19 3.08 -30.53
CA GLU A 53 16.19 4.39 -31.20
C GLU A 53 17.61 4.83 -31.58
N ALA A 54 18.58 4.65 -30.67
CA ALA A 54 19.98 4.97 -30.93
C ALA A 54 20.62 4.07 -31.99
N ALA A 55 20.11 2.84 -32.19
CA ALA A 55 20.59 1.90 -33.18
C ALA A 55 19.91 2.08 -34.56
N MET A 56 18.86 2.90 -34.65
CA MET A 56 18.24 3.22 -35.94
C MET A 56 19.09 4.23 -36.71
N PRO A 57 19.30 4.04 -38.03
CA PRO A 57 20.08 4.93 -38.87
C PRO A 57 19.44 6.30 -39.11
#